data_AF-A0A4R3QI50-F1
#
_entry.id   AF-A0A4R3QI50-F1
#
_cell.length_a   1.000
_cell.length_b   1.000
_cell.length_c   1.000
_cell.angle_alpha   90.00
_cell.angle_beta   90.00
_cell.angle_gamma   90.00
#
_symmetry.space_group_name_H-M   'P 1'
#
loop_
_entity.id
_entity.type
_entity.pdbx_description
1 polymer ?
#
loop_
_entity_poly.entity_id
_entity_poly.type
_entity_poly.pdbx_seq_one_letter_code
_entity_poly.pdbx_strand_id
1 'polypeptide(L)'
;MSDERDFYTDDKPFHDLAMNWEMACRLCFADDDFYKRKVKDAHPVVRKKALEWYEDEEKVLSYFYAPADKVRRRMDVQGYTTQRCRALWEREYAHHIARSEELAASGDYPDFAKEIAEQKGLTFETWQAKQSTAGVDEFMRFGGVHVFNFIDTFAALALAIDVYKPEAIWTDFTDFLEGYDPNHSIRQNLDAQPVDYELDFIEASGNVLILTEGTSDTKILSKAIRAMYPEFADMYEFLDFEEFKIEGGVSMVTKMIKAFAGVRMTQRTIGLFDNDAAGWEQKVLLDRMTNLPPSIRTMLLPDVEIGRDYPTLGPEGLRAMDVNGSACSIELFLGRAALSDENGNLRPIRWSAWNKAAGRYQGELENKNAATQHFLDAMYAGGDPQALRAIFPEMDGLLNHLFRAFH
;
A
#
# COMPACT_ATOMS: atom_id res chain seq x y z
N MET A 1 17.29 29.55 0.10
CA MET A 1 17.49 28.09 0.25
C MET A 1 16.21 27.55 0.88
N SER A 2 15.84 26.29 0.69
CA SER A 2 14.77 25.71 1.50
C SER A 2 15.35 25.61 2.91
N ASP A 3 15.14 26.64 3.72
CA ASP A 3 15.74 26.72 5.06
C ASP A 3 15.06 25.76 6.04
N GLU A 4 13.94 25.16 5.61
CA GLU A 4 13.14 24.19 6.35
C GLU A 4 12.92 22.91 5.54
N ARG A 5 12.72 21.80 6.25
CA ARG A 5 12.28 20.50 5.73
C ARG A 5 10.82 20.60 5.28
N ASP A 6 10.59 21.39 4.25
CA ASP A 6 9.25 21.72 3.78
C ASP A 6 8.69 20.63 2.88
N PHE A 7 7.45 20.25 3.18
CA PHE A 7 6.64 19.40 2.33
C PHE A 7 5.69 20.27 1.50
N TYR A 8 5.39 19.90 0.27
CA TYR A 8 4.59 20.72 -0.65
C TYR A 8 3.42 19.94 -1.23
N THR A 9 2.27 20.62 -1.32
CA THR A 9 1.12 20.25 -2.13
C THR A 9 1.02 21.24 -3.28
N ASP A 10 1.34 20.81 -4.50
CA ASP A 10 1.57 21.69 -5.64
C ASP A 10 2.58 22.81 -5.32
N ASP A 11 2.22 24.09 -5.39
CA ASP A 11 3.11 25.20 -5.05
C ASP A 11 2.94 25.73 -3.61
N LYS A 12 2.13 25.05 -2.80
CA LYS A 12 1.78 25.45 -1.43
C LYS A 12 2.54 24.60 -0.41
N PRO A 13 3.21 25.22 0.58
CA PRO A 13 3.87 24.47 1.63
C PRO A 13 2.84 23.86 2.60
N PHE A 14 3.17 22.67 3.10
CA PHE A 14 2.48 21.93 4.15
C PHE A 14 3.44 21.83 5.34
N HIS A 15 3.39 22.82 6.23
CA HIS A 15 4.41 23.04 7.26
C HIS A 15 4.37 22.03 8.42
N ASP A 16 3.24 21.35 8.65
CA ASP A 16 3.08 20.46 9.81
C ASP A 16 4.00 19.22 9.79
N LEU A 17 4.60 18.91 8.64
CA LEU A 17 5.46 17.74 8.47
C LEU A 17 6.95 18.03 8.72
N ALA A 18 7.36 19.28 8.93
CA ALA A 18 8.78 19.64 9.06
C ALA A 18 9.49 18.89 10.21
N MET A 19 8.80 18.69 11.33
CA MET A 19 9.31 17.95 12.50
C MET A 19 9.33 16.43 12.30
N ASN A 20 8.56 15.91 11.36
CA ASN A 20 8.40 14.47 11.07
C ASN A 20 8.79 14.13 9.63
N TRP A 21 9.67 14.92 9.04
CA TRP A 21 9.91 14.95 7.60
C TRP A 21 10.42 13.62 7.05
N GLU A 22 11.35 12.95 7.72
CA GLU A 22 11.86 11.64 7.28
C GLU A 22 10.72 10.61 7.24
N MET A 23 9.86 10.63 8.26
CA MET A 23 8.71 9.73 8.32
C MET A 23 7.68 10.08 7.24
N ALA A 24 7.45 11.38 6.98
CA ALA A 24 6.61 11.83 5.88
C ALA A 24 7.13 11.32 4.53
N CYS A 25 8.46 11.37 4.33
CA CYS A 25 9.11 10.84 3.13
C CYS A 25 8.92 9.33 2.99
N ARG A 26 9.10 8.56 4.07
CA ARG A 26 8.84 7.10 4.09
C ARG A 26 7.37 6.79 3.76
N LEU A 27 6.44 7.59 4.28
CA LEU A 27 5.02 7.39 4.05
C LEU A 27 4.60 7.73 2.61
N CYS A 28 5.14 8.81 2.05
CA CYS A 28 4.63 9.38 0.81
C CYS A 28 5.36 8.91 -0.45
N PHE A 29 6.65 8.58 -0.35
CA PHE A 29 7.52 8.33 -1.51
C PHE A 29 8.15 6.94 -1.50
N ALA A 30 8.40 6.42 -2.69
CA ALA A 30 9.26 5.26 -2.93
C ALA A 30 10.54 5.70 -3.65
N ASP A 31 11.50 4.79 -3.84
CA ASP A 31 12.77 5.11 -4.49
C ASP A 31 12.60 5.64 -5.92
N ASP A 32 11.53 5.24 -6.62
CA ASP A 32 11.22 5.69 -7.98
C ASP A 32 10.70 7.13 -8.09
N ASP A 33 10.37 7.76 -6.97
CA ASP A 33 9.95 9.17 -6.90
C ASP A 33 11.12 10.12 -6.64
N PHE A 34 12.33 9.59 -6.45
CA PHE A 34 13.51 10.39 -6.21
C PHE A 34 14.10 10.90 -7.53
N TYR A 35 14.29 12.23 -7.62
CA TYR A 35 14.86 12.88 -8.78
C TYR A 35 16.09 13.68 -8.39
N LYS A 36 17.14 13.56 -9.22
CA LYS A 36 18.33 14.42 -9.17
C LYS A 36 18.52 15.11 -10.51
N ARG A 37 18.13 16.38 -10.60
CA ARG A 37 18.04 17.14 -11.87
C ARG A 37 18.47 18.59 -11.68
N LYS A 38 18.90 19.25 -12.75
CA LYS A 38 19.11 20.71 -12.71
C LYS A 38 17.78 21.42 -12.52
N VAL A 39 17.78 22.59 -11.88
CA VAL A 39 16.56 23.41 -11.66
C VAL A 39 15.77 23.58 -12.96
N LYS A 40 16.44 23.90 -14.08
CA LYS A 40 15.78 24.06 -15.39
C LYS A 40 15.08 22.81 -15.93
N ASP A 41 15.54 21.62 -15.54
CA ASP A 41 15.06 20.30 -15.99
C ASP A 41 14.15 19.62 -14.94
N ALA A 42 13.90 20.30 -13.81
CA ALA A 42 13.01 19.81 -12.76
C ALA A 42 11.53 19.86 -13.20
N HIS A 43 10.68 19.11 -12.49
CA HIS A 43 9.23 19.16 -12.75
C HIS A 43 8.71 20.61 -12.66
N PRO A 44 7.78 21.07 -13.52
CA PRO A 44 7.36 22.47 -13.58
C PRO A 44 7.00 23.11 -12.24
N VAL A 45 6.27 22.39 -11.38
CA VAL A 45 5.90 22.90 -10.05
C VAL A 45 7.11 23.06 -9.12
N VAL A 46 8.02 22.08 -9.13
CA VAL A 46 9.27 22.09 -8.35
C VAL A 46 10.18 23.20 -8.85
N ARG A 47 10.35 23.34 -10.17
CA ARG A 47 11.17 24.40 -10.79
C ARG A 47 10.66 25.78 -10.39
N LYS A 48 9.35 26.03 -10.51
CA LYS A 48 8.74 27.32 -10.16
C LYS A 48 9.11 27.72 -8.75
N LYS A 49 8.99 26.79 -7.79
CA LYS A 49 9.29 27.04 -6.38
C LYS A 49 10.79 27.14 -6.11
N ALA A 50 11.59 26.25 -6.69
CA ALA A 50 13.04 26.25 -6.52
C ALA A 50 13.71 27.55 -7.01
N LEU A 51 13.16 28.19 -8.05
CA LEU A 51 13.61 29.49 -8.54
C LEU A 51 13.33 30.65 -7.56
N GLU A 52 12.49 30.45 -6.55
CA GLU A 52 12.34 31.41 -5.44
C GLU A 52 13.54 31.31 -4.46
N TRP A 53 14.28 30.20 -4.47
CA TRP A 53 15.38 29.93 -3.54
C TRP A 53 16.75 29.95 -4.18
N TYR A 54 16.84 29.55 -5.44
CA TYR A 54 18.06 29.36 -6.19
C TYR A 54 17.99 30.15 -7.49
N GLU A 55 18.85 31.16 -7.62
CA GLU A 55 18.92 32.00 -8.83
C GLU A 55 19.61 31.28 -10.01
N ASP A 56 20.41 30.24 -9.71
CA ASP A 56 21.15 29.47 -10.71
C ASP A 56 20.33 28.28 -11.24
N GLU A 57 19.89 28.40 -12.49
CA GLU A 57 19.16 27.34 -13.20
C GLU A 57 19.99 26.06 -13.43
N GLU A 58 21.32 26.12 -13.34
CA GLU A 58 22.22 24.98 -13.48
C GLU A 58 22.44 24.22 -12.16
N LYS A 59 21.98 24.75 -11.02
CA LYS A 59 22.07 24.06 -9.74
C LYS A 59 21.35 22.71 -9.82
N VAL A 60 22.01 21.65 -9.34
CA VAL A 60 21.41 20.32 -9.26
C VAL A 60 20.58 20.24 -7.98
N LEU A 61 19.28 20.03 -8.15
CA LEU A 61 18.34 19.71 -7.09
C LEU A 61 18.25 18.20 -6.90
N SER A 62 18.08 17.80 -5.65
CA SER A 62 17.64 16.46 -5.30
C SER A 62 16.30 16.60 -4.59
N TYR A 63 15.26 15.93 -5.07
CA TYR A 63 13.91 16.10 -4.53
C TYR A 63 13.09 14.83 -4.73
N PHE A 64 12.10 14.64 -3.87
CA PHE A 64 11.04 13.66 -4.10
C PHE A 64 9.86 14.33 -4.80
N TYR A 65 9.25 13.63 -5.75
CA TYR A 65 8.04 14.10 -6.42
C TYR A 65 7.15 12.92 -6.80
N ALA A 66 5.87 13.00 -6.45
CA ALA A 66 4.87 12.02 -6.90
C ALA A 66 3.51 12.70 -7.17
N PRO A 67 2.73 12.19 -8.15
CA PRO A 67 1.32 12.54 -8.26
C PRO A 67 0.58 12.33 -6.94
N ALA A 68 -0.31 13.24 -6.57
CA ALA A 68 -0.97 13.19 -5.26
C ALA A 68 -1.86 11.95 -5.09
N ASP A 69 -2.45 11.42 -6.17
CA ASP A 69 -3.20 10.17 -6.14
C ASP A 69 -2.29 8.98 -5.79
N LYS A 70 -1.07 8.92 -6.34
CA LYS A 70 -0.04 7.91 -6.03
C LYS A 70 0.30 7.97 -4.54
N VAL A 71 0.57 9.17 -4.01
CA VAL A 71 0.85 9.37 -2.57
C VAL A 71 -0.33 8.92 -1.71
N ARG A 72 -1.55 9.34 -2.06
CA ARG A 72 -2.74 8.99 -1.28
C ARG A 72 -3.00 7.48 -1.25
N ARG A 73 -2.76 6.76 -2.34
CA ARG A 73 -2.84 5.29 -2.38
C ARG A 73 -1.83 4.63 -1.43
N ARG A 74 -0.60 5.14 -1.36
CA ARG A 74 0.41 4.62 -0.40
C ARG A 74 0.02 4.85 1.04
N MET A 75 -0.49 6.04 1.36
CA MET A 75 -0.98 6.37 2.70
C MET A 75 -2.12 5.42 3.09
N ASP A 76 -3.03 5.12 2.14
CA ASP A 76 -4.14 4.17 2.33
C ASP A 76 -3.64 2.79 2.76
N VAL A 77 -2.70 2.21 1.99
CA VAL A 77 -2.12 0.89 2.27
C VAL A 77 -1.37 0.89 3.61
N GLN A 78 -0.73 2.00 3.99
CA GLN A 78 -0.03 2.13 5.29
C GLN A 78 -0.98 2.31 6.48
N GLY A 79 -2.29 2.47 6.24
CA GLY A 79 -3.31 2.52 7.28
C GLY A 79 -3.98 3.87 7.46
N TYR A 80 -3.59 4.89 6.70
CA TYR A 80 -4.29 6.18 6.63
C TYR A 80 -5.48 6.07 5.68
N THR A 81 -6.34 5.09 5.94
CA THR A 81 -7.54 4.90 5.12
C THR A 81 -8.51 6.05 5.33
N THR A 82 -9.39 6.31 4.35
CA THR A 82 -10.39 7.39 4.47
C THR A 82 -11.24 7.21 5.74
N GLN A 83 -11.62 5.98 6.06
CA GLN A 83 -12.40 5.67 7.24
C GLN A 83 -11.64 5.96 8.54
N ARG A 84 -10.35 5.58 8.61
CA ARG A 84 -9.53 5.81 9.80
C ARG A 84 -9.21 7.29 10.00
N CYS A 85 -8.87 8.01 8.93
CA CYS A 85 -8.63 9.46 8.99
C CYS A 85 -9.90 10.20 9.44
N ARG A 86 -11.07 9.81 8.93
CA ARG A 86 -12.36 10.34 9.38
C ARG A 86 -12.64 10.05 10.85
N ALA A 87 -12.49 8.80 11.28
CA ALA A 87 -12.74 8.41 12.68
C ALA A 87 -11.80 9.17 13.64
N LEU A 88 -10.54 9.36 13.23
CA LEU A 88 -9.58 10.17 13.97
C LEU A 88 -10.01 11.63 14.04
N TRP A 89 -10.42 12.23 12.92
CA TRP A 89 -10.97 13.58 12.88
C TRP A 89 -12.15 13.74 13.84
N GLU A 90 -13.13 12.82 13.79
CA GLU A 90 -14.34 12.88 14.63
C GLU A 90 -14.00 12.79 16.12
N ARG A 91 -13.03 11.94 16.49
CA ARG A 91 -12.54 11.79 17.85
C ARG A 91 -11.85 13.07 18.35
N GLU A 92 -10.87 13.56 17.60
CA GLU A 92 -10.08 14.73 18.01
C GLU A 92 -10.91 16.01 18.03
N TYR A 93 -11.84 16.16 17.08
CA TYR A 93 -12.79 17.27 17.08
C TYR A 93 -13.68 17.25 18.34
N ALA A 94 -14.20 16.09 18.73
CA ALA A 94 -14.99 15.96 19.96
C ALA A 94 -14.17 16.33 21.21
N HIS A 95 -12.89 15.89 21.28
CA HIS A 95 -11.98 16.28 22.35
C HIS A 95 -11.69 17.78 22.36
N HIS A 96 -11.46 18.40 21.19
CA HIS A 96 -11.24 19.83 21.07
C HIS A 96 -12.43 20.64 21.59
N ILE A 97 -13.66 20.28 21.19
CA ILE A 97 -14.86 20.97 21.67
C ILE A 97 -15.02 20.81 23.18
N ALA A 98 -14.85 19.60 23.71
CA ALA A 98 -14.95 19.35 25.16
C ALA A 98 -13.91 20.16 25.96
N ARG A 99 -12.66 20.22 25.47
CA ARG A 99 -11.60 20.99 26.11
C ARG A 99 -11.88 22.49 26.04
N SER A 100 -12.38 22.98 24.92
CA SER A 100 -12.76 24.37 24.74
C SER A 100 -13.89 24.76 25.70
N GLU A 101 -14.89 23.89 25.88
CA GLU A 101 -15.99 24.12 26.83
C GLU A 101 -15.50 24.19 28.29
N GLU A 102 -14.54 23.34 28.67
CA GLU A 102 -13.91 23.37 29.99
C GLU A 102 -13.17 24.69 30.25
N LEU A 103 -12.38 25.15 29.27
CA LEU A 103 -11.62 26.40 29.36
C LEU A 103 -12.52 27.64 29.34
N ALA A 104 -13.59 27.63 28.54
CA ALA A 104 -14.57 28.70 28.55
C ALA A 104 -15.31 28.79 29.89
N ALA A 105 -15.60 27.64 30.51
CA ALA A 105 -16.24 27.56 31.82
C ALA A 105 -15.33 28.00 32.98
N SER A 106 -14.00 27.87 32.86
CA SER A 106 -13.06 28.37 33.88
C SER A 106 -13.01 29.90 33.94
N GLY A 107 -13.46 30.58 32.88
CA GLY A 107 -13.48 32.05 32.77
C GLY A 107 -12.13 32.66 32.36
N ASP A 108 -11.09 31.83 32.17
CA ASP A 108 -9.74 32.29 31.83
C ASP A 108 -9.59 32.63 30.34
N TYR A 109 -10.47 32.11 29.49
CA TYR A 109 -10.36 32.26 28.03
C TYR A 109 -11.73 32.51 27.35
N PRO A 110 -12.26 33.75 27.39
CA PRO A 110 -13.58 34.07 26.83
C PRO A 110 -13.69 33.94 25.31
N ASP A 111 -12.56 34.00 24.58
CA ASP A 111 -12.54 33.85 23.12
C ASP A 111 -12.92 32.43 22.66
N PHE A 112 -12.69 31.41 23.49
CA PHE A 112 -13.11 30.03 23.21
C PHE A 112 -14.63 29.87 23.18
N ALA A 113 -15.38 30.70 23.91
CA ALA A 113 -16.85 30.66 23.85
C ALA A 113 -17.38 31.01 22.45
N LYS A 114 -16.68 31.91 21.74
CA LYS A 114 -16.98 32.27 20.36
C LYS A 114 -16.60 31.14 19.39
N GLU A 115 -15.40 30.55 19.56
CA GLU A 115 -14.96 29.41 18.74
C GLU A 115 -15.91 28.21 18.88
N ILE A 116 -16.33 27.87 20.11
CA ILE A 116 -17.34 26.84 20.36
C ILE A 116 -18.64 27.18 19.60
N ALA A 117 -19.12 28.42 19.66
CA ALA A 117 -20.37 28.79 18.99
C ALA A 117 -20.29 28.67 17.46
N GLU A 118 -19.12 28.96 16.87
CA GLU A 118 -18.89 28.88 15.42
C GLU A 118 -18.69 27.44 14.92
N GLN A 119 -18.16 26.57 15.78
CA GLN A 119 -17.78 25.22 15.40
C GLN A 119 -18.77 24.15 15.87
N LYS A 120 -19.43 24.30 17.02
CA LYS A 120 -20.19 23.23 17.68
C LYS A 120 -21.27 22.63 16.78
N GLY A 121 -21.30 21.29 16.74
CA GLY A 121 -22.22 20.53 15.89
C GLY A 121 -21.72 20.35 14.45
N LEU A 122 -20.49 20.76 14.13
CA LEU A 122 -19.85 20.44 12.87
C LEU A 122 -19.66 18.92 12.76
N THR A 123 -20.14 18.36 11.66
CA THR A 123 -19.86 16.97 11.25
C THR A 123 -18.70 16.95 10.28
N PHE A 124 -18.06 15.78 10.11
CA PHE A 124 -16.99 15.60 9.14
C PHE A 124 -17.43 16.01 7.73
N GLU A 125 -18.64 15.62 7.31
CA GLU A 125 -19.19 15.96 5.99
C GLU A 125 -19.35 17.47 5.80
N THR A 126 -19.91 18.14 6.81
CA THR A 126 -20.08 19.60 6.76
C THR A 126 -18.76 20.35 6.82
N TRP A 127 -17.77 19.81 7.55
CA TRP A 127 -16.41 20.33 7.57
C TRP A 127 -15.77 20.19 6.19
N GLN A 128 -15.78 18.99 5.63
CA GLN A 128 -15.22 18.68 4.32
C GLN A 128 -15.80 19.59 3.24
N ALA A 129 -17.12 19.76 3.20
CA ALA A 129 -17.78 20.64 2.22
C ALA A 129 -17.36 22.12 2.36
N LYS A 130 -17.20 22.61 3.59
CA LYS A 130 -16.70 23.97 3.85
C LYS A 130 -15.27 24.12 3.34
N GLN A 131 -14.40 23.18 3.68
CA GLN A 131 -12.99 23.19 3.29
C GLN A 131 -12.80 23.11 1.77
N SER A 132 -13.53 22.23 1.09
CA SER A 132 -13.51 22.17 -0.38
C SER A 132 -13.92 23.49 -1.06
N THR A 133 -14.71 24.34 -0.39
CA THR A 133 -15.13 25.65 -0.92
C THR A 133 -14.12 26.75 -0.61
N ALA A 134 -13.50 26.71 0.57
CA ALA A 134 -12.49 27.66 1.04
C ALA A 134 -11.20 27.64 0.22
N GLY A 135 -10.81 26.45 -0.28
CA GLY A 135 -9.58 26.25 -1.02
C GLY A 135 -8.34 26.09 -0.13
N VAL A 136 -7.23 25.65 -0.74
CA VAL A 136 -6.02 25.20 -0.02
C VAL A 136 -5.35 26.31 0.81
N ASP A 137 -5.46 27.58 0.39
CA ASP A 137 -4.85 28.72 1.08
C ASP A 137 -5.45 28.97 2.46
N GLU A 138 -6.74 28.66 2.64
CA GLU A 138 -7.39 28.78 3.96
C GLU A 138 -6.86 27.70 4.90
N PHE A 139 -6.74 26.44 4.42
CA PHE A 139 -6.20 25.32 5.19
C PHE A 139 -4.77 25.55 5.67
N MET A 140 -3.88 25.96 4.76
CA MET A 140 -2.45 26.13 5.07
C MET A 140 -2.15 27.33 5.97
N ARG A 141 -3.11 28.25 6.17
CA ARG A 141 -2.92 29.46 6.98
C ARG A 141 -2.75 29.17 8.47
N PHE A 142 -3.31 28.06 8.97
CA PHE A 142 -3.33 27.75 10.41
C PHE A 142 -2.74 26.38 10.78
N GLY A 143 -2.19 25.65 9.80
CA GLY A 143 -1.69 24.28 10.00
C GLY A 143 -2.83 23.26 10.05
N GLY A 144 -2.78 22.26 9.18
CA GLY A 144 -3.62 21.08 9.25
C GLY A 144 -5.12 21.31 9.09
N VAL A 145 -5.91 20.46 9.74
CA VAL A 145 -7.38 20.45 9.70
C VAL A 145 -7.91 21.75 10.33
N HIS A 146 -8.15 22.75 9.48
CA HIS A 146 -8.56 24.11 9.83
C HIS A 146 -9.87 24.20 10.65
N VAL A 147 -9.78 23.88 11.94
CA VAL A 147 -10.82 23.95 12.99
C VAL A 147 -10.17 23.79 14.36
N PHE A 148 -9.22 22.85 14.49
CA PHE A 148 -8.60 22.49 15.76
C PHE A 148 -7.20 21.89 15.55
N ASN A 149 -6.43 21.75 16.64
CA ASN A 149 -5.11 21.13 16.57
C ASN A 149 -5.24 19.62 16.28
N PHE A 150 -4.99 19.22 15.04
CA PHE A 150 -5.03 17.82 14.63
C PHE A 150 -3.63 17.22 14.75
N ILE A 151 -3.40 16.50 15.85
CA ILE A 151 -2.07 16.04 16.26
C ILE A 151 -1.41 15.16 15.18
N ASP A 152 -2.19 14.32 14.50
CA ASP A 152 -1.67 13.44 13.45
C ASP A 152 -1.53 14.20 12.12
N THR A 153 -0.33 14.73 11.92
CA THR A 153 0.05 15.52 10.73
C THR A 153 0.03 14.70 9.43
N PHE A 154 0.19 13.37 9.51
CA PHE A 154 0.08 12.49 8.36
C PHE A 154 -1.39 12.28 7.97
N ALA A 155 -2.27 12.08 8.95
CA ALA A 155 -3.71 12.05 8.71
C ALA A 155 -4.19 13.42 8.19
N ALA A 156 -3.62 14.53 8.68
CA ALA A 156 -3.89 15.87 8.16
C ALA A 156 -3.53 15.98 6.67
N LEU A 157 -2.38 15.46 6.25
CA LEU A 157 -1.98 15.42 4.84
C LEU A 157 -2.94 14.54 4.01
N ALA A 158 -3.31 13.35 4.50
CA ALA A 158 -4.24 12.46 3.80
C ALA A 158 -5.59 13.15 3.57
N LEU A 159 -6.11 13.83 4.59
CA LEU A 159 -7.33 14.62 4.49
C LEU A 159 -7.16 15.82 3.53
N ALA A 160 -6.03 16.52 3.57
CA ALA A 160 -5.76 17.62 2.63
C ALA A 160 -5.78 17.14 1.17
N ILE A 161 -5.15 16.00 0.88
CA ILE A 161 -5.21 15.39 -0.47
C ILE A 161 -6.67 15.02 -0.82
N ASP A 162 -7.41 14.43 0.12
CA ASP A 162 -8.79 14.03 -0.10
C ASP A 162 -9.75 15.20 -0.33
N VAL A 163 -9.51 16.36 0.30
CA VAL A 163 -10.38 17.54 0.23
C VAL A 163 -10.02 18.47 -0.92
N TYR A 164 -8.73 18.74 -1.12
CA TYR A 164 -8.25 19.77 -2.06
C TYR A 164 -7.84 19.22 -3.42
N LYS A 165 -7.61 17.91 -3.52
CA LYS A 165 -7.25 17.24 -4.76
C LYS A 165 -6.05 17.92 -5.47
N PRO A 166 -4.92 18.14 -4.78
CA PRO A 166 -3.72 18.66 -5.44
C PRO A 166 -3.27 17.72 -6.55
N GLU A 167 -2.51 18.21 -7.51
CA GLU A 167 -1.96 17.37 -8.59
C GLU A 167 -0.73 16.60 -8.12
N ALA A 168 0.10 17.22 -7.28
CA ALA A 168 1.38 16.68 -6.87
C ALA A 168 1.73 16.92 -5.40
N ILE A 169 2.52 16.00 -4.87
CA ILE A 169 3.15 16.09 -3.55
C ILE A 169 4.66 15.96 -3.75
N TRP A 170 5.43 16.84 -3.13
CA TRP A 170 6.88 16.86 -3.29
C TRP A 170 7.59 17.51 -2.10
N THR A 171 8.89 17.27 -1.99
CA THR A 171 9.77 17.93 -1.01
C THR A 171 11.15 18.11 -1.61
N ASP A 172 11.78 19.25 -1.30
CA ASP A 172 13.21 19.38 -1.56
C ASP A 172 13.99 18.46 -0.63
N PHE A 173 15.07 17.89 -1.17
CA PHE A 173 15.96 16.97 -0.49
C PHE A 173 17.44 17.31 -0.79
N THR A 174 17.70 18.51 -1.30
CA THR A 174 18.99 18.87 -1.90
C THR A 174 20.09 18.92 -0.86
N ASP A 175 19.82 19.55 0.27
CA ASP A 175 20.81 19.82 1.32
C ASP A 175 20.88 18.69 2.38
N PHE A 176 20.06 17.63 2.25
CA PHE A 176 19.96 16.53 3.23
C PHE A 176 20.64 15.23 2.80
N LEU A 177 21.26 15.19 1.61
CA LEU A 177 21.93 14.01 1.08
C LEU A 177 23.32 13.72 1.68
N GLU A 178 23.98 14.71 2.29
CA GLU A 178 25.38 14.59 2.70
C GLU A 178 25.63 13.52 3.79
N GLY A 179 24.57 13.00 4.43
CA GLY A 179 24.64 11.92 5.41
C GLY A 179 24.20 10.54 4.93
N TYR A 180 23.79 10.39 3.66
CA TYR A 180 23.22 9.14 3.15
C TYR A 180 24.32 8.25 2.54
N ASP A 181 24.27 6.95 2.79
CA ASP A 181 25.16 5.97 2.17
C ASP A 181 24.80 5.84 0.68
N PRO A 182 25.73 6.15 -0.25
CA PRO A 182 25.47 6.07 -1.68
C PRO A 182 25.27 4.64 -2.19
N ASN A 183 25.58 3.61 -1.39
CA ASN A 183 25.36 2.21 -1.74
C ASN A 183 23.96 1.71 -1.35
N HIS A 184 23.23 2.49 -0.56
CA HIS A 184 21.87 2.19 -0.16
C HIS A 184 20.88 3.00 -1.01
N SER A 185 19.69 2.44 -1.20
CA SER A 185 18.58 3.20 -1.76
C SER A 185 18.16 4.34 -0.82
N ILE A 186 17.38 5.30 -1.31
CA ILE A 186 16.95 6.41 -0.45
C ILE A 186 16.04 5.87 0.65
N ARG A 187 15.19 4.89 0.34
CA ARG A 187 14.38 4.17 1.32
C ARG A 187 15.21 3.51 2.42
N GLN A 188 16.24 2.75 2.05
CA GLN A 188 17.13 2.10 3.01
C GLN A 188 17.84 3.11 3.92
N ASN A 189 18.28 4.23 3.37
CA ASN A 189 18.88 5.30 4.16
C ASN A 189 17.87 5.98 5.09
N LEU A 190 16.66 6.22 4.59
CA LEU A 190 15.57 6.75 5.41
C LEU A 190 15.30 5.80 6.57
N ASP A 191 15.13 4.50 6.32
CA ASP A 191 14.80 3.48 7.33
C ASP A 191 15.89 3.29 8.39
N ALA A 192 17.15 3.59 8.05
CA ALA A 192 18.27 3.55 9.00
C ALA A 192 18.25 4.71 10.02
N GLN A 193 17.47 5.78 9.77
CA GLN A 193 17.37 6.90 10.71
C GLN A 193 16.56 6.49 11.95
N PRO A 194 17.00 6.85 13.17
CA PRO A 194 16.26 6.59 14.38
C PRO A 194 14.89 7.28 14.32
N VAL A 195 13.84 6.54 14.65
CA VAL A 195 12.50 7.09 14.77
C VAL A 195 12.32 7.52 16.22
N ASP A 196 12.16 8.82 16.45
CA ASP A 196 11.86 9.36 17.77
C ASP A 196 10.35 9.25 18.00
N TYR A 197 9.93 8.33 18.87
CA TYR A 197 8.52 8.06 19.15
C TYR A 197 8.10 8.71 20.47
N GLU A 198 7.51 9.91 20.39
CA GLU A 198 6.74 10.50 21.52
C GLU A 198 5.36 11.03 21.09
N LEU A 199 4.77 10.54 19.99
CA LEU A 199 3.47 11.02 19.47
C LEU A 199 2.52 9.86 19.11
N ASP A 200 1.23 10.01 19.47
CA ASP A 200 0.12 9.07 19.18
C ASP A 200 -0.33 9.20 17.70
N PHE A 201 0.54 8.85 16.76
CA PHE A 201 0.19 8.77 15.34
C PHE A 201 -0.58 7.48 15.01
N ILE A 202 -1.32 7.47 13.89
CA ILE A 202 -1.65 6.22 13.22
C ILE A 202 -0.31 5.54 12.89
N GLU A 203 0.03 4.49 13.64
CA GLU A 203 1.23 3.71 13.35
C GLU A 203 1.15 3.22 11.91
N ALA A 204 2.01 3.79 11.06
CA ALA A 204 2.25 3.27 9.72
C ALA A 204 2.65 1.81 9.91
N SER A 205 1.98 0.91 9.22
CA SER A 205 2.05 -0.52 9.53
C SER A 205 3.38 -1.22 9.27
N GLY A 206 4.39 -0.46 8.87
CA GLY A 206 5.58 -1.00 8.22
C GLY A 206 5.22 -1.78 6.97
N ASN A 207 6.19 -2.55 6.51
CA ASN A 207 6.01 -3.42 5.35
C ASN A 207 5.07 -4.59 5.68
N VAL A 208 4.21 -4.91 4.73
CA VAL A 208 3.29 -6.03 4.83
C VAL A 208 4.01 -7.30 4.40
N LEU A 209 4.16 -8.25 5.32
CA LEU A 209 4.73 -9.56 5.02
C LEU A 209 3.68 -10.45 4.35
N ILE A 210 3.97 -10.96 3.16
CA ILE A 210 3.15 -11.97 2.47
C ILE A 210 3.83 -13.34 2.63
N LEU A 211 3.14 -14.24 3.34
CA LEU A 211 3.52 -15.64 3.46
C LEU A 211 2.81 -16.41 2.35
N THR A 212 3.58 -16.89 1.36
CA THR A 212 3.09 -17.75 0.29
C THR A 212 3.38 -19.22 0.60
N GLU A 213 2.80 -20.13 -0.17
CA GLU A 213 3.06 -21.55 0.00
C GLU A 213 4.44 -21.94 -0.56
N GLY A 214 4.85 -21.37 -1.68
CA GLY A 214 6.08 -21.75 -2.36
C GLY A 214 6.99 -20.60 -2.80
N THR A 215 8.21 -20.99 -3.18
CA THR A 215 9.20 -20.13 -3.83
C THR A 215 8.69 -19.54 -5.15
N SER A 216 7.94 -20.34 -5.92
CA SER A 216 7.32 -19.92 -7.19
C SER A 216 6.40 -18.72 -6.96
N ASP A 217 5.51 -18.83 -5.98
CA ASP A 217 4.50 -17.83 -5.67
C ASP A 217 5.14 -16.51 -5.20
N THR A 218 6.15 -16.61 -4.32
CA THR A 218 6.96 -15.45 -3.90
C THR A 218 7.59 -14.76 -5.10
N LYS A 219 8.18 -15.53 -6.01
CA LYS A 219 8.84 -14.99 -7.19
C LYS A 219 7.83 -14.30 -8.12
N ILE A 220 6.66 -14.92 -8.36
CA ILE A 220 5.59 -14.36 -9.18
C ILE A 220 5.09 -13.04 -8.59
N LEU A 221 4.66 -13.04 -7.32
CA LEU A 221 4.09 -11.84 -6.68
C LEU A 221 5.12 -10.73 -6.53
N SER A 222 6.33 -11.03 -6.06
CA SER A 222 7.36 -10.01 -5.86
C SER A 222 7.83 -9.36 -7.15
N LYS A 223 7.80 -10.08 -8.29
CA LYS A 223 8.10 -9.51 -9.61
C LYS A 223 6.92 -8.75 -10.18
N ALA A 224 5.69 -9.27 -10.00
CA ALA A 224 4.47 -8.61 -10.42
C ALA A 224 4.29 -7.26 -9.72
N ILE A 225 4.44 -7.19 -8.39
CA ILE A 225 4.34 -5.94 -7.62
C ILE A 225 5.36 -4.93 -8.15
N ARG A 226 6.64 -5.30 -8.28
CA ARG A 226 7.69 -4.39 -8.75
C ARG A 226 7.46 -3.85 -10.16
N ALA A 227 6.94 -4.68 -11.08
CA ALA A 227 6.74 -4.28 -12.47
C ALA A 227 5.40 -3.56 -12.68
N MET A 228 4.32 -4.04 -12.06
CA MET A 228 2.96 -3.53 -12.27
C MET A 228 2.61 -2.42 -11.28
N TYR A 229 3.16 -2.42 -10.08
CA TYR A 229 2.87 -1.47 -9.00
C TYR A 229 4.16 -0.99 -8.31
N PRO A 230 5.10 -0.38 -9.05
CA PRO A 230 6.35 0.11 -8.47
C PRO A 230 6.10 1.04 -7.28
N GLU A 231 4.95 1.72 -7.24
CA GLU A 231 4.53 2.54 -6.09
C GLU A 231 4.42 1.80 -4.75
N PHE A 232 4.28 0.47 -4.77
CA PHE A 232 4.13 -0.38 -3.59
C PHE A 232 5.29 -1.37 -3.40
N ALA A 233 6.32 -1.32 -4.26
CA ALA A 233 7.41 -2.29 -4.26
C ALA A 233 8.12 -2.41 -2.91
N ASP A 234 8.32 -1.29 -2.24
CA ASP A 234 9.04 -1.20 -0.96
C ASP A 234 8.12 -1.37 0.26
N MET A 235 6.84 -1.69 0.04
CA MET A 235 5.82 -1.83 1.08
C MET A 235 5.43 -3.29 1.35
N TYR A 236 5.88 -4.22 0.51
CA TYR A 236 5.57 -5.65 0.61
C TYR A 236 6.84 -6.47 0.71
N GLU A 237 6.85 -7.34 1.72
CA GLU A 237 7.94 -8.27 1.99
C GLU A 237 7.50 -9.71 1.77
N PHE A 238 8.45 -10.57 1.45
CA PHE A 238 8.22 -11.99 1.24
C PHE A 238 9.29 -12.77 2.01
N LEU A 239 8.98 -14.02 2.34
CA LEU A 239 9.97 -14.93 2.91
C LEU A 239 11.08 -15.25 1.92
N ASP A 240 12.31 -15.23 2.41
CA ASP A 240 13.45 -15.79 1.68
C ASP A 240 13.59 -17.29 1.98
N PHE A 241 12.96 -18.08 1.11
CA PHE A 241 13.00 -19.54 1.19
C PHE A 241 14.39 -20.12 0.93
N GLU A 242 15.20 -19.49 0.08
CA GLU A 242 16.46 -20.04 -0.40
C GLU A 242 17.57 -19.79 0.62
N GLU A 243 17.69 -18.55 1.12
CA GLU A 243 18.70 -18.16 2.10
C GLU A 243 18.52 -18.95 3.40
N PHE A 244 17.28 -19.06 3.88
CA PHE A 244 16.97 -19.69 5.17
C PHE A 244 16.51 -21.15 5.07
N LYS A 245 16.49 -21.75 3.86
CA LYS A 245 16.08 -23.14 3.60
C LYS A 245 14.72 -23.50 4.21
N ILE A 246 13.74 -22.62 4.00
CA ILE A 246 12.39 -22.79 4.55
C ILE A 246 11.64 -23.83 3.70
N GLU A 247 10.98 -24.79 4.35
CA GLU A 247 10.12 -25.76 3.66
C GLU A 247 8.81 -25.12 3.20
N GLY A 248 8.37 -25.42 1.97
CA GLY A 248 7.12 -24.89 1.40
C GLY A 248 5.83 -25.57 1.91
N GLY A 249 4.71 -25.07 1.40
CA GLY A 249 3.37 -25.64 1.48
C GLY A 249 2.45 -25.01 2.52
N VAL A 250 1.15 -25.24 2.34
CA VAL A 250 0.05 -24.79 3.23
C VAL A 250 0.36 -24.97 4.73
N SER A 251 1.02 -26.06 5.11
CA SER A 251 1.32 -26.37 6.52
C SER A 251 2.36 -25.42 7.15
N MET A 252 3.32 -24.94 6.34
CA MET A 252 4.34 -23.99 6.80
C MET A 252 3.70 -22.63 7.06
N VAL A 253 2.89 -22.12 6.11
CA VAL A 253 2.15 -20.85 6.25
C VAL A 253 1.32 -20.88 7.54
N THR A 254 0.61 -21.99 7.76
CA THR A 254 -0.22 -22.21 8.96
C THR A 254 0.59 -22.19 10.26
N LYS A 255 1.78 -22.80 10.29
CA LYS A 255 2.66 -22.81 11.48
C LYS A 255 3.18 -21.41 11.81
N MET A 256 3.61 -20.65 10.80
CA MET A 256 4.11 -19.29 11.01
C MET A 256 3.02 -18.34 11.47
N ILE A 257 1.83 -18.40 10.88
CA ILE A 257 0.70 -17.59 11.36
C ILE A 257 0.40 -17.87 12.83
N LYS A 258 0.39 -19.14 13.25
CA LYS A 258 0.21 -19.49 14.67
C LYS A 258 1.33 -18.94 15.54
N ALA A 259 2.58 -18.99 15.09
CA ALA A 259 3.72 -18.48 15.83
C ALA A 259 3.64 -16.94 15.97
N PHE A 260 3.41 -16.22 14.89
CA PHE A 260 3.27 -14.76 14.86
C PHE A 260 2.07 -14.28 15.69
N ALA A 261 0.94 -15.01 15.62
CA ALA A 261 -0.22 -14.74 16.47
C ALA A 261 0.11 -14.98 17.96
N GLY A 262 0.84 -16.05 18.28
CA GLY A 262 1.25 -16.40 19.64
C GLY A 262 2.13 -15.35 20.31
N VAL A 263 2.97 -14.64 19.54
CA VAL A 263 3.81 -13.53 20.02
C VAL A 263 3.14 -12.15 19.86
N ARG A 264 1.89 -12.09 19.40
CA ARG A 264 1.15 -10.84 19.11
C ARG A 264 1.93 -9.88 18.21
N MET A 265 2.51 -10.42 17.13
CA MET A 265 3.29 -9.64 16.18
C MET A 265 2.49 -8.45 15.64
N THR A 266 3.07 -7.25 15.67
CA THR A 266 2.42 -6.01 15.23
C THR A 266 2.57 -5.76 13.73
N GLN A 267 3.64 -6.28 13.10
CA GLN A 267 3.84 -6.22 11.65
C GLN A 267 2.66 -6.85 10.91
N ARG A 268 2.13 -6.13 9.92
CA ARG A 268 1.02 -6.63 9.09
C ARG A 268 1.47 -7.86 8.30
N THR A 269 0.73 -8.96 8.40
CA THR A 269 1.05 -10.22 7.74
C THR A 269 -0.15 -10.83 7.05
N ILE A 270 0.00 -11.20 5.77
CA ILE A 270 -0.98 -11.93 4.98
C ILE A 270 -0.49 -13.37 4.81
N GLY A 271 -1.24 -14.33 5.33
CA GLY A 271 -1.11 -15.73 4.92
C GLY A 271 -1.93 -15.99 3.68
N LEU A 272 -1.27 -16.22 2.55
CA LEU A 272 -1.92 -16.47 1.27
C LEU A 272 -1.90 -17.97 0.94
N PHE A 273 -3.07 -18.49 0.63
CA PHE A 273 -3.29 -19.89 0.28
C PHE A 273 -3.85 -20.02 -1.13
N ASP A 274 -3.50 -21.11 -1.82
CA ASP A 274 -4.10 -21.45 -3.10
C ASP A 274 -5.62 -21.64 -2.96
N ASN A 275 -6.38 -21.31 -4.00
CA ASN A 275 -7.83 -21.49 -4.05
C ASN A 275 -8.16 -22.95 -4.41
N ASP A 276 -7.80 -23.82 -3.49
CA ASP A 276 -7.97 -25.26 -3.58
C ASP A 276 -8.54 -25.84 -2.27
N ALA A 277 -8.70 -27.16 -2.24
CA ALA A 277 -9.17 -27.88 -1.07
C ALA A 277 -8.30 -27.66 0.18
N ALA A 278 -6.98 -27.71 0.03
CA ALA A 278 -6.04 -27.70 1.16
C ALA A 278 -5.91 -26.29 1.75
N GLY A 279 -5.79 -25.28 0.90
CA GLY A 279 -5.81 -23.88 1.28
C GLY A 279 -7.10 -23.52 2.02
N TRP A 280 -8.25 -23.94 1.49
CA TRP A 280 -9.54 -23.64 2.12
C TRP A 280 -9.66 -24.24 3.53
N GLU A 281 -9.25 -25.50 3.70
CA GLU A 281 -9.27 -26.18 4.99
C GLU A 281 -8.41 -25.45 6.03
N GLN A 282 -7.20 -25.04 5.66
CA GLN A 282 -6.32 -24.34 6.60
C GLN A 282 -6.77 -22.93 6.89
N LYS A 283 -7.30 -22.20 5.91
CA LYS A 283 -7.91 -20.88 6.15
C LYS A 283 -9.05 -21.00 7.17
N VAL A 284 -9.98 -21.94 6.99
CA VAL A 284 -11.09 -22.16 7.93
C VAL A 284 -10.58 -22.52 9.33
N LEU A 285 -9.52 -23.34 9.42
CA LEU A 285 -8.91 -23.68 10.70
C LEU A 285 -8.34 -22.44 11.42
N LEU A 286 -7.67 -21.57 10.69
CA LEU A 286 -7.06 -20.35 11.22
C LEU A 286 -8.13 -19.31 11.59
N ASP A 287 -9.14 -19.11 10.75
CA ASP A 287 -10.25 -18.18 10.99
C ASP A 287 -11.06 -18.53 12.24
N ARG A 288 -11.14 -19.82 12.59
CA ARG A 288 -11.80 -20.30 13.83
C ARG A 288 -10.99 -20.00 15.10
N MET A 289 -9.73 -19.59 14.99
CA MET A 289 -9.00 -19.12 16.16
C MET A 289 -9.55 -17.76 16.57
N THR A 290 -10.22 -17.72 17.72
CA THR A 290 -10.90 -16.52 18.24
C THR A 290 -9.98 -15.32 18.52
N ASN A 291 -8.66 -15.47 18.36
CA ASN A 291 -7.65 -14.52 18.83
C ASN A 291 -6.57 -14.17 17.79
N LEU A 292 -6.82 -14.31 16.48
CA LEU A 292 -5.87 -13.78 15.49
C LEU A 292 -5.72 -12.25 15.69
N PRO A 293 -4.49 -11.73 15.86
CA PRO A 293 -4.26 -10.29 15.96
C PRO A 293 -4.81 -9.54 14.74
N PRO A 294 -5.29 -8.28 14.90
CA PRO A 294 -5.74 -7.47 13.76
C PRO A 294 -4.67 -7.23 12.69
N SER A 295 -3.39 -7.34 13.06
CA SER A 295 -2.22 -7.29 12.16
C SER A 295 -2.06 -8.54 11.29
N ILE A 296 -2.80 -9.62 11.53
CA ILE A 296 -2.69 -10.87 10.75
C ILE A 296 -3.99 -11.13 10.00
N ARG A 297 -3.86 -11.43 8.71
CA ARG A 297 -4.96 -11.80 7.81
C ARG A 297 -4.64 -13.10 7.09
N THR A 298 -5.65 -13.92 6.89
CA THR A 298 -5.60 -15.18 6.14
C THR A 298 -6.47 -15.04 4.90
N MET A 299 -5.90 -15.33 3.74
CA MET A 299 -6.54 -15.12 2.45
C MET A 299 -6.42 -16.38 1.60
N LEU A 300 -7.50 -16.69 0.87
CA LEU A 300 -7.43 -17.58 -0.28
C LEU A 300 -7.21 -16.71 -1.51
N LEU A 301 -6.52 -17.24 -2.51
CA LEU A 301 -6.61 -16.69 -3.86
C LEU A 301 -8.11 -16.53 -4.22
N PRO A 302 -8.51 -15.42 -4.84
CA PRO A 302 -9.90 -15.23 -5.21
C PRO A 302 -10.29 -16.18 -6.34
N ASP A 303 -11.60 -16.29 -6.61
CA ASP A 303 -12.04 -16.93 -7.85
C ASP A 303 -11.58 -16.09 -9.05
N VAL A 304 -11.16 -16.76 -10.12
CA VAL A 304 -10.73 -16.14 -11.36
C VAL A 304 -11.70 -16.48 -12.49
N GLU A 305 -12.09 -15.48 -13.29
CA GLU A 305 -13.11 -15.64 -14.33
C GLU A 305 -12.69 -16.69 -15.37
N ILE A 306 -11.41 -16.70 -15.77
CA ILE A 306 -10.89 -17.71 -16.71
C ILE A 306 -11.03 -19.13 -16.15
N GLY A 307 -11.05 -19.28 -14.82
CA GLY A 307 -11.17 -20.55 -14.12
C GLY A 307 -12.57 -21.16 -14.15
N ARG A 308 -13.63 -20.41 -14.50
CA ARG A 308 -15.01 -20.93 -14.50
C ARG A 308 -15.31 -21.93 -15.62
N ASP A 309 -14.60 -21.80 -16.73
CA ASP A 309 -14.70 -22.69 -17.88
C ASP A 309 -13.29 -22.94 -18.44
N TYR A 310 -12.52 -23.73 -17.71
CA TYR A 310 -11.10 -23.95 -17.98
C TYR A 310 -10.85 -25.38 -18.49
N PRO A 311 -9.95 -25.60 -19.47
CA PRO A 311 -9.68 -26.95 -19.94
C PRO A 311 -9.04 -27.79 -18.83
N THR A 312 -9.56 -28.99 -18.65
CA THR A 312 -9.06 -29.97 -17.68
C THR A 312 -8.85 -31.31 -18.35
N LEU A 313 -7.89 -32.08 -17.83
CA LEU A 313 -7.53 -33.39 -18.35
C LEU A 313 -7.68 -34.43 -17.24
N GLY A 314 -8.73 -35.24 -17.35
CA GLY A 314 -9.00 -36.37 -16.47
C GLY A 314 -8.85 -37.71 -17.18
N PRO A 315 -9.18 -38.82 -16.50
CA PRO A 315 -9.14 -40.17 -17.09
C PRO A 315 -10.02 -40.32 -18.34
N GLU A 316 -11.09 -39.52 -18.44
CA GLU A 316 -12.04 -39.53 -19.57
C GLU A 316 -11.64 -38.57 -20.70
N GLY A 317 -10.46 -37.95 -20.61
CA GLY A 317 -9.93 -37.02 -21.61
C GLY A 317 -10.15 -35.54 -21.26
N LEU A 318 -10.05 -34.68 -22.28
CA LEU A 318 -10.19 -33.22 -22.15
C LEU A 318 -11.64 -32.81 -21.94
N ARG A 319 -11.90 -31.99 -20.92
CA ARG A 319 -13.20 -31.36 -20.64
C ARG A 319 -13.01 -29.99 -20.05
N ALA A 320 -13.89 -29.05 -20.39
CA ALA A 320 -13.94 -27.77 -19.71
C ALA A 320 -14.73 -27.89 -18.41
N MET A 321 -14.20 -27.35 -17.32
CA MET A 321 -14.80 -27.40 -15.98
C MET A 321 -14.47 -26.12 -15.21
N ASP A 322 -15.27 -25.81 -14.19
CA ASP A 322 -14.91 -24.81 -13.19
C ASP A 322 -13.82 -25.37 -12.28
N VAL A 323 -12.66 -24.71 -12.25
CA VAL A 323 -11.50 -25.10 -11.45
C VAL A 323 -11.36 -24.28 -10.18
N ASN A 324 -12.19 -23.25 -9.97
CA ASN A 324 -12.18 -22.45 -8.75
C ASN A 324 -12.52 -23.31 -7.52
N GLY A 325 -11.82 -23.04 -6.41
CA GLY A 325 -11.89 -23.83 -5.19
C GLY A 325 -11.34 -25.26 -5.28
N SER A 326 -10.90 -25.72 -6.46
CA SER A 326 -10.48 -27.12 -6.67
C SER A 326 -9.02 -27.23 -7.11
N ALA A 327 -8.60 -26.36 -8.02
CA ALA A 327 -7.26 -26.35 -8.61
C ALA A 327 -6.88 -24.95 -9.12
N CYS A 328 -7.22 -23.91 -8.35
CA CYS A 328 -6.90 -22.53 -8.70
C CYS A 328 -5.67 -22.07 -7.91
N SER A 329 -4.49 -22.44 -8.41
CA SER A 329 -3.21 -21.95 -7.91
C SER A 329 -2.87 -20.57 -8.47
N ILE A 330 -1.78 -19.98 -7.98
CA ILE A 330 -1.30 -18.67 -8.46
C ILE A 330 -1.07 -18.62 -9.98
N GLU A 331 -0.76 -19.74 -10.62
CA GLU A 331 -0.52 -19.77 -12.06
C GLU A 331 -1.76 -19.37 -12.90
N LEU A 332 -2.98 -19.53 -12.38
CA LEU A 332 -4.19 -19.06 -13.09
C LEU A 332 -4.30 -17.53 -13.15
N PHE A 333 -3.47 -16.81 -12.40
CA PHE A 333 -3.42 -15.35 -12.41
C PHE A 333 -2.39 -14.79 -13.40
N LEU A 334 -1.60 -15.64 -14.07
CA LEU A 334 -0.56 -15.21 -15.01
C LEU A 334 -1.10 -14.66 -16.33
N GLY A 335 -2.42 -14.62 -16.48
CA GLY A 335 -3.14 -14.12 -17.64
C GLY A 335 -3.12 -15.08 -18.83
N ARG A 336 -4.11 -14.92 -19.71
CA ARG A 336 -4.29 -15.78 -20.89
C ARG A 336 -3.05 -15.88 -21.76
N ALA A 337 -2.29 -14.78 -21.91
CA ALA A 337 -1.07 -14.75 -22.71
C ALA A 337 -0.03 -15.75 -22.19
N ALA A 338 0.18 -15.81 -20.87
CA ALA A 338 1.12 -16.74 -20.27
C ALA A 338 0.56 -18.17 -20.23
N LEU A 339 -0.74 -18.32 -19.99
CA LEU A 339 -1.42 -19.62 -19.88
C LEU A 339 -1.58 -20.36 -21.22
N SER A 340 -1.45 -19.68 -22.36
CA SER A 340 -1.62 -20.28 -23.68
C SER A 340 -0.34 -20.93 -24.22
N ASP A 341 -0.47 -22.10 -24.84
CA ASP A 341 0.60 -22.81 -25.54
C ASP A 341 0.95 -22.13 -26.89
N GLU A 342 1.91 -22.73 -27.61
CA GLU A 342 2.36 -22.23 -28.92
C GLU A 342 1.25 -22.17 -29.99
N ASN A 343 0.15 -22.93 -29.79
CA ASN A 343 -1.00 -22.97 -30.68
C ASN A 343 -2.12 -22.03 -30.23
N GLY A 344 -1.94 -21.27 -29.14
CA GLY A 344 -2.94 -20.39 -28.55
C GLY A 344 -3.99 -21.11 -27.69
N ASN A 345 -3.79 -22.39 -27.38
CA ASN A 345 -4.70 -23.14 -26.50
C ASN A 345 -4.27 -22.98 -25.04
N LEU A 346 -5.23 -22.82 -24.13
CA LEU A 346 -4.93 -22.81 -22.71
C LEU A 346 -4.36 -24.16 -22.26
N ARG A 347 -3.25 -24.13 -21.51
CA ARG A 347 -2.69 -25.32 -20.87
C ARG A 347 -3.72 -25.90 -19.88
N PRO A 348 -4.08 -27.19 -19.96
CA PRO A 348 -5.13 -27.74 -19.12
C PRO A 348 -4.68 -27.94 -17.67
N ILE A 349 -5.64 -27.96 -16.75
CA ILE A 349 -5.43 -28.53 -15.41
C ILE A 349 -5.49 -30.05 -15.51
N ARG A 350 -4.45 -30.76 -15.09
CA ARG A 350 -4.45 -32.22 -15.00
C ARG A 350 -4.92 -32.67 -13.63
N TRP A 351 -6.02 -33.42 -13.58
CA TRP A 351 -6.52 -34.02 -12.34
C TRP A 351 -5.63 -35.19 -11.88
N SER A 352 -5.29 -35.21 -10.59
CA SER A 352 -4.39 -36.23 -10.02
C SER A 352 -5.10 -37.13 -9.01
N ALA A 353 -5.76 -36.57 -7.99
CA ALA A 353 -6.35 -37.33 -6.88
C ALA A 353 -7.67 -36.74 -6.37
N TRP A 354 -8.52 -37.58 -5.78
CA TRP A 354 -9.74 -37.17 -5.07
C TRP A 354 -9.42 -36.82 -3.62
N ASN A 355 -9.69 -35.57 -3.22
CA ASN A 355 -9.62 -35.14 -1.83
C ASN A 355 -10.96 -35.44 -1.12
N LYS A 356 -10.96 -36.45 -0.25
CA LYS A 356 -12.16 -36.88 0.49
C LYS A 356 -12.68 -35.84 1.48
N ALA A 357 -11.80 -35.06 2.10
CA ALA A 357 -12.18 -34.07 3.11
C ALA A 357 -12.89 -32.87 2.46
N ALA A 358 -12.40 -32.44 1.29
CA ALA A 358 -12.97 -31.31 0.54
C ALA A 358 -14.05 -31.71 -0.48
N GLY A 359 -14.28 -33.01 -0.68
CA GLY A 359 -15.29 -33.55 -1.59
C GLY A 359 -15.07 -33.17 -3.06
N ARG A 360 -13.81 -33.02 -3.50
CA ARG A 360 -13.44 -32.57 -4.85
C ARG A 360 -12.12 -33.17 -5.34
N TYR A 361 -11.88 -33.14 -6.64
CA TYR A 361 -10.58 -33.51 -7.23
C TYR A 361 -9.56 -32.38 -7.06
N GLN A 362 -8.28 -32.74 -6.91
CA GLN A 362 -7.13 -31.85 -6.97
C GLN A 362 -6.38 -32.04 -8.29
N GLY A 363 -5.83 -30.96 -8.80
CA GLY A 363 -5.10 -30.93 -10.07
C GLY A 363 -4.09 -29.80 -10.14
N GLU A 364 -3.26 -29.83 -11.16
CA GLU A 364 -2.20 -28.85 -11.39
C GLU A 364 -2.16 -28.45 -12.86
N LEU A 365 -1.77 -27.20 -13.13
CA LEU A 365 -1.56 -26.69 -14.48
C LEU A 365 -0.46 -27.48 -15.20
N GLU A 366 -0.79 -28.06 -16.36
CA GLU A 366 0.22 -28.70 -17.20
C GLU A 366 1.26 -27.68 -17.68
N ASN A 367 2.54 -28.07 -17.67
CA ASN A 367 3.65 -27.20 -18.08
C ASN A 367 3.65 -25.83 -17.37
N LYS A 368 3.24 -25.78 -16.09
CA LYS A 368 3.19 -24.55 -15.30
C LYS A 368 4.48 -23.74 -15.35
N ASN A 369 5.64 -24.40 -15.34
CA ASN A 369 6.94 -23.73 -15.40
C ASN A 369 7.10 -22.87 -16.66
N ALA A 370 6.57 -23.32 -17.82
CA ALA A 370 6.61 -22.54 -19.05
C ALA A 370 5.67 -21.33 -18.99
N ALA A 371 4.48 -21.48 -18.40
CA ALA A 371 3.56 -20.37 -18.19
C ALA A 371 4.17 -19.33 -17.23
N THR A 372 4.72 -19.78 -16.11
CA THR A 372 5.41 -18.94 -15.14
C THR A 372 6.59 -18.21 -15.77
N GLN A 373 7.42 -18.89 -16.57
CA GLN A 373 8.55 -18.24 -17.22
C GLN A 373 8.10 -17.17 -18.21
N HIS A 374 7.08 -17.44 -19.03
CA HIS A 374 6.54 -16.44 -19.98
C HIS A 374 6.04 -15.19 -19.25
N PHE A 375 5.30 -15.36 -18.15
CA PHE A 375 4.86 -14.23 -17.33
C PHE A 375 6.05 -13.45 -16.74
N LEU A 376 7.02 -14.16 -16.15
CA LEU A 376 8.19 -13.54 -15.55
C LEU A 376 9.02 -12.77 -16.59
N ASP A 377 9.19 -13.31 -17.80
CA ASP A 377 9.90 -12.62 -18.88
C ASP A 377 9.23 -11.29 -19.22
N ALA A 378 7.90 -11.23 -19.23
CA ALA A 378 7.17 -9.97 -19.39
C ALA A 378 7.40 -8.99 -18.23
N MET A 379 7.40 -9.49 -16.97
CA MET A 379 7.70 -8.65 -15.80
C MET A 379 9.14 -8.15 -15.79
N TYR A 380 10.09 -8.96 -16.27
CA TYR A 380 11.51 -8.58 -16.40
C TYR A 380 11.75 -7.60 -17.53
N ALA A 381 11.09 -7.77 -18.68
CA ALA A 381 11.12 -6.80 -19.78
C ALA A 381 10.59 -5.44 -19.33
N GLY A 382 9.66 -5.43 -18.36
CA GLY A 382 9.07 -4.24 -17.80
C GLY A 382 8.24 -3.48 -18.82
N GLY A 383 8.14 -2.17 -18.65
CA GLY A 383 7.37 -1.30 -19.53
C GLY A 383 6.47 -0.36 -18.75
N ASP A 384 5.48 0.21 -19.42
CA ASP A 384 4.45 1.01 -18.77
C ASP A 384 3.62 0.13 -17.81
N PRO A 385 3.57 0.46 -16.50
CA PRO A 385 2.83 -0.34 -15.54
C PRO A 385 1.35 -0.49 -15.89
N GLN A 386 0.72 0.56 -16.45
CA GLN A 386 -0.70 0.51 -16.83
C GLN A 386 -0.95 -0.46 -17.99
N ALA A 387 -0.06 -0.48 -18.98
CA ALA A 387 -0.10 -1.48 -20.06
C ALA A 387 0.06 -2.91 -19.54
N LEU A 388 0.99 -3.16 -18.59
CA LEU A 388 1.15 -4.49 -17.98
C LEU A 388 -0.13 -4.93 -17.24
N ARG A 389 -0.77 -4.04 -16.48
CA ARG A 389 -2.05 -4.31 -15.80
C ARG A 389 -3.16 -4.67 -16.79
N ALA A 390 -3.19 -4.03 -17.97
CA ALA A 390 -4.16 -4.35 -19.02
C ALA A 390 -3.90 -5.71 -19.70
N ILE A 391 -2.62 -6.12 -19.83
CA ILE A 391 -2.24 -7.41 -20.41
C ILE A 391 -2.50 -8.57 -19.44
N PHE A 392 -2.33 -8.34 -18.14
CA PHE A 392 -2.45 -9.33 -17.08
C PHE A 392 -3.54 -8.94 -16.06
N PRO A 393 -4.83 -8.87 -16.48
CA PRO A 393 -5.91 -8.37 -15.63
C PRO A 393 -6.21 -9.29 -14.44
N GLU A 394 -5.94 -10.59 -14.54
CA GLU A 394 -6.10 -11.52 -13.42
C GLU A 394 -5.09 -11.20 -12.31
N MET A 395 -3.80 -11.04 -12.65
CA MET A 395 -2.78 -10.62 -11.69
C MET A 395 -3.08 -9.23 -11.12
N ASP A 396 -3.53 -8.29 -11.96
CA ASP A 396 -3.95 -6.96 -11.51
C ASP A 396 -5.04 -7.04 -10.43
N GLY A 397 -6.06 -7.87 -10.66
CA GLY A 397 -7.13 -8.13 -9.70
C GLY A 397 -6.61 -8.74 -8.39
N LEU A 398 -5.72 -9.73 -8.47
CA LEU A 398 -5.10 -10.35 -7.29
C LEU A 398 -4.30 -9.35 -6.47
N LEU A 399 -3.44 -8.54 -7.11
CA LEU A 399 -2.63 -7.54 -6.42
C LEU A 399 -3.52 -6.50 -5.73
N ASN A 400 -4.55 -5.97 -6.41
CA ASN A 400 -5.51 -5.06 -5.77
C ASN A 400 -6.24 -5.70 -4.59
N HIS A 401 -6.51 -7.00 -4.64
CA HIS A 401 -7.11 -7.72 -3.52
C HIS A 401 -6.16 -7.80 -2.32
N LEU A 402 -4.87 -8.08 -2.57
CA LEU A 402 -3.82 -8.09 -1.54
C LEU A 402 -3.59 -6.70 -0.93
N PHE A 403 -3.61 -5.65 -1.74
CA PHE A 403 -3.39 -4.28 -1.28
C PHE A 403 -4.44 -3.81 -0.29
N ARG A 404 -5.66 -4.34 -0.39
CA ARG A 404 -6.80 -3.99 0.44
C ARG A 404 -7.00 -4.90 1.66
N ALA A 405 -6.09 -5.83 1.94
CA ALA A 405 -6.26 -6.85 2.97
C ALA A 405 -6.45 -6.30 4.40
N PHE A 406 -5.96 -5.08 4.65
CA PHE A 406 -6.00 -4.40 5.95
C PHE A 406 -6.81 -3.11 5.97
N HIS A 407 -7.61 -2.87 4.92
CA HIS A 407 -8.44 -1.67 4.82
C HIS A 407 -9.65 -1.71 5.76
#